data_AF-A0AA43GXY5-F1
#
_entry.id   AF-A0AA43GXY5-F1
#
_cell.length_a   1.000
_cell.length_b   1.000
_cell.length_c   1.000
_cell.angle_alpha   90.00
_cell.angle_beta   90.00
_cell.angle_gamma   90.00
#
_symmetry.space_group_name_H-M   'P 1'
#
loop_
_entity.id
_entity.type
_entity.pdbx_description
1 polymer ?
#
loop_
_entity_poly.entity_id
_entity_poly.type
_entity_poly.pdbx_seq_one_letter_code
_entity_poly.pdbx_strand_id
1 'polypeptide(L)'
;MSEKIIESNGKGFLVLILPISFLIIFLVATWKVLLAVLVLVIIFQLWQQYQWQKWCGQVDPVFHEMIRENQGKITPMDLAMKGYLSGTTAKRYLDAKANEFGGYIQKTQEGGEVYYFITASTLGDIFDSSEPPEELSTQPLNTTATLGEAQWQKQSLLAPPPPQPVESAPQSEAPPPPHQKVKQSLEQQLLFGSLIQSELAKRLNVYSSTVYKRRNDPDFSEWCRNKDPDGIAWMYSEKTKEFFPVEED
;
A
#
# COMPACT_ATOMS: atom_id res chain seq x y z
N MET A 1 -14.53 56.71 39.13
CA MET A 1 -13.11 56.36 38.84
C MET A 1 -12.86 55.92 37.39
N SER A 2 -13.84 55.95 36.47
CA SER A 2 -13.68 55.42 35.09
C SER A 2 -13.10 56.39 34.04
N GLU A 3 -12.93 57.67 34.36
CA GLU A 3 -12.56 58.71 33.37
C GLU A 3 -11.09 58.60 32.91
N LYS A 4 -10.17 58.20 33.80
CA LYS A 4 -8.73 58.09 33.49
C LYS A 4 -8.36 56.95 32.54
N ILE A 5 -9.19 55.91 32.42
CA ILE A 5 -8.88 54.71 31.60
C ILE A 5 -9.18 54.98 30.12
N ILE A 6 -10.12 55.88 29.82
CA ILE A 6 -10.48 56.23 28.44
C ILE A 6 -9.45 57.22 27.85
N GLU A 7 -8.95 58.17 28.64
CA GLU A 7 -7.93 59.13 28.18
C GLU A 7 -6.56 58.50 27.92
N SER A 8 -6.14 57.51 28.72
CA SER A 8 -4.85 56.82 28.52
C SER A 8 -4.88 55.88 27.32
N ASN A 9 -5.96 55.12 27.13
CA ASN A 9 -6.14 54.27 25.95
C ASN A 9 -6.27 55.10 24.67
N GLY A 10 -6.94 56.26 24.71
CA GLY A 10 -7.05 57.17 23.57
C GLY A 10 -5.70 57.69 23.09
N LYS A 11 -4.79 58.06 24.01
CA LYS A 11 -3.42 58.49 23.66
C LYS A 11 -2.56 57.35 23.12
N GLY A 12 -2.63 56.16 23.73
CA GLY A 12 -1.90 54.99 23.24
C GLY A 12 -2.37 54.55 21.85
N PHE A 13 -3.67 54.59 21.60
CA PHE A 13 -4.26 54.28 20.30
C PHE A 13 -3.88 55.32 19.25
N LEU A 14 -3.88 56.62 19.58
CA LEU A 14 -3.44 57.68 18.66
C LEU A 14 -1.97 57.53 18.25
N VAL A 15 -1.10 57.15 19.18
CA VAL A 15 0.33 56.89 18.92
C VAL A 15 0.53 55.62 18.10
N LEU A 16 -0.35 54.62 18.22
CA LEU A 16 -0.30 53.38 17.44
C LEU A 16 -0.91 53.53 16.03
N ILE A 17 -2.00 54.30 15.88
CA ILE A 17 -2.64 54.52 14.57
C ILE A 17 -1.76 55.36 13.65
N LEU A 18 -0.97 56.31 14.18
CA LEU A 18 -0.15 57.20 13.37
C LEU A 18 0.89 56.45 12.48
N PRO A 19 1.70 55.51 12.98
CA PRO A 19 2.56 54.70 12.11
C PRO A 19 1.76 53.76 11.20
N ILE A 20 0.63 53.23 11.67
CA ILE A 20 -0.23 52.34 10.87
C ILE A 20 -0.86 53.10 9.69
N SER A 21 -1.30 54.34 9.88
CA SER A 21 -1.87 55.15 8.79
C SER A 21 -0.81 55.50 7.77
N PHE A 22 0.42 55.81 8.21
CA PHE A 22 1.55 56.04 7.31
C PHE A 22 1.90 54.77 6.51
N LEU A 23 1.83 53.60 7.15
CA LEU A 23 2.01 52.31 6.49
C LEU A 23 0.90 52.02 5.47
N ILE A 24 -0.36 52.32 5.79
CA ILE A 24 -1.50 52.19 4.87
C ILE A 24 -1.36 53.15 3.68
N ILE A 25 -0.98 54.41 3.92
CA ILE A 25 -0.74 55.40 2.87
C ILE A 25 0.41 54.93 1.96
N PHE A 26 1.49 54.41 2.54
CA PHE A 26 2.59 53.82 1.79
C PHE A 26 2.11 52.62 0.96
N LEU A 27 1.27 51.75 1.53
CA LEU A 27 0.70 50.58 0.86
C LEU A 27 -0.23 50.97 -0.30
N VAL A 28 -1.07 51.99 -0.11
CA VAL A 28 -1.93 52.56 -1.16
C VAL A 28 -1.08 53.29 -2.21
N ALA A 29 0.01 53.95 -1.83
CA ALA A 29 0.93 54.59 -2.78
C ALA A 29 1.70 53.57 -3.63
N THR A 30 2.08 52.43 -3.05
CA THR A 30 2.82 51.34 -3.73
C THR A 30 1.93 50.20 -4.23
N TRP A 31 0.59 50.37 -4.20
CA TRP A 31 -0.34 49.30 -4.55
C TRP A 31 -0.14 48.75 -5.97
N LYS A 32 0.28 49.59 -6.92
CA LYS A 32 0.59 49.16 -8.31
C LYS A 32 1.81 48.24 -8.36
N VAL A 33 2.82 48.51 -7.54
CA VAL A 33 4.02 47.66 -7.42
C VAL A 33 3.64 46.35 -6.74
N LEU A 34 2.82 46.39 -5.69
CA LEU A 34 2.26 45.20 -5.05
C LEU A 34 1.46 44.35 -6.02
N LEU A 35 0.61 44.95 -6.85
CA LEU A 35 -0.10 44.23 -7.91
C LEU A 35 0.84 43.62 -8.95
N ALA A 36 1.87 44.35 -9.37
CA ALA A 36 2.85 43.83 -10.31
C ALA A 36 3.60 42.62 -9.73
N VAL A 37 4.00 42.69 -8.45
CA VAL A 37 4.64 41.58 -7.74
C VAL A 37 3.67 40.41 -7.60
N LEU A 38 2.41 40.66 -7.23
CA LEU A 38 1.38 39.62 -7.12
C LEU A 38 1.19 38.88 -8.46
N VAL A 39 1.06 39.61 -9.56
CA VAL A 39 0.93 39.03 -10.90
C VAL A 39 2.17 38.23 -11.27
N LEU A 40 3.37 38.75 -10.98
CA LEU A 40 4.62 38.04 -11.23
C LEU A 40 4.72 36.73 -10.43
N VAL A 41 4.28 36.74 -9.18
CA VAL A 41 4.19 35.53 -8.34
C VAL A 41 3.20 34.52 -8.93
N ILE A 42 2.02 34.97 -9.38
CA ILE A 42 1.03 34.09 -10.02
C ILE A 42 1.61 33.47 -11.29
N ILE A 43 2.25 34.26 -12.15
CA ILE A 43 2.90 33.76 -13.37
C ILE A 43 3.98 32.74 -13.03
N PHE A 44 4.80 33.02 -12.02
CA PHE A 44 5.85 32.12 -11.58
C PHE A 44 5.28 30.79 -11.06
N GLN A 45 4.22 30.83 -10.25
CA GLN A 45 3.52 29.64 -9.77
C GLN A 45 2.94 28.81 -10.91
N LEU A 46 2.27 29.45 -11.88
CA LEU A 46 1.73 28.75 -13.05
C LEU A 46 2.83 28.11 -13.90
N TRP A 47 3.96 28.79 -14.07
CA TRP A 47 5.10 28.23 -14.79
C TRP A 47 5.72 27.05 -14.05
N GLN A 48 5.90 27.14 -12.73
CA GLN A 48 6.38 26.03 -11.89
C GLN A 48 5.45 24.81 -12.01
N GLN A 49 4.14 25.04 -11.94
CA GLN A 49 3.14 23.99 -12.12
C GLN A 49 3.19 23.38 -13.52
N TYR A 50 3.34 24.20 -14.55
CA TYR A 50 3.44 23.74 -15.94
C TYR A 50 4.72 22.92 -16.19
N GLN A 51 5.86 23.35 -15.64
CA GLN A 51 7.11 22.59 -15.69
C GLN A 51 6.96 21.25 -14.99
N TRP A 52 6.33 21.23 -13.81
CA TRP A 52 6.03 19.99 -13.09
C TRP A 52 5.20 19.02 -13.93
N GLN A 53 4.14 19.51 -14.59
CA GLN A 53 3.28 18.70 -15.44
C GLN A 53 4.04 18.08 -16.62
N LYS A 54 4.84 18.89 -17.34
CA LYS A 54 5.68 18.39 -18.44
C LYS A 54 6.70 17.37 -17.97
N TRP A 55 7.28 17.61 -16.80
CA TRP A 55 8.29 16.74 -16.22
C TRP A 55 7.68 15.41 -15.76
N CYS A 56 6.49 15.42 -15.14
CA CYS A 56 5.76 14.18 -14.81
C CYS A 56 5.56 13.32 -16.07
N GLY A 57 5.15 13.94 -17.18
CA GLY A 57 4.99 13.22 -18.45
C GLY A 57 6.27 12.57 -18.99
N GLN A 58 7.46 13.11 -18.64
CA GLN A 58 8.74 12.50 -19.01
C GLN A 58 9.16 11.37 -18.04
N VAL A 59 8.73 11.43 -16.78
CA VAL A 59 9.07 10.43 -15.75
C VAL A 59 8.08 9.26 -15.73
N ASP A 60 6.83 9.47 -16.16
CA ASP A 60 5.80 8.43 -16.33
C ASP A 60 6.33 7.18 -17.07
N PRO A 61 7.02 7.27 -18.23
CA PRO A 61 7.55 6.08 -18.90
C PRO A 61 8.59 5.32 -18.06
N VAL A 62 9.51 6.04 -17.40
CA VAL A 62 10.54 5.43 -16.53
C VAL A 62 9.89 4.73 -15.34
N PHE A 63 8.86 5.36 -14.75
CA PHE A 63 8.08 4.79 -13.67
C PHE A 63 7.39 3.48 -14.09
N HIS A 64 6.73 3.46 -15.24
CA HIS A 64 6.06 2.26 -15.74
C HIS A 64 7.04 1.12 -16.06
N GLU A 65 8.23 1.46 -16.56
CA GLU A 65 9.30 0.50 -16.79
C GLU A 65 9.80 -0.12 -15.48
N MET A 66 10.05 0.71 -14.46
CA MET A 66 10.44 0.23 -13.13
C MET A 66 9.33 -0.57 -12.45
N ILE A 67 8.05 -0.21 -12.61
CA ILE A 67 6.94 -1.03 -12.07
C ILE A 67 6.96 -2.43 -12.68
N ARG A 68 7.25 -2.54 -13.98
CA ARG A 68 7.27 -3.81 -14.70
C ARG A 68 8.49 -4.66 -14.31
N GLU A 69 9.67 -4.05 -14.20
CA GLU A 69 10.92 -4.72 -13.83
C GLU A 69 10.92 -5.17 -12.36
N ASN A 70 10.49 -4.28 -11.44
CA ASN A 70 10.62 -4.49 -10.00
C ASN A 70 9.33 -4.99 -9.34
N GLN A 71 8.40 -5.56 -10.12
CA GLN A 71 7.13 -6.12 -9.63
C GLN A 71 6.37 -5.14 -8.72
N GLY A 72 6.33 -3.85 -9.10
CA GLY A 72 5.64 -2.82 -8.35
C GLY A 72 6.39 -2.24 -7.14
N LYS A 73 7.62 -2.66 -6.84
CA LYS A 73 8.45 -2.07 -5.78
C LYS A 73 9.34 -0.95 -6.34
N ILE A 74 9.23 0.27 -5.82
CA ILE A 74 10.01 1.43 -6.26
C ILE A 74 10.57 2.19 -5.07
N THR A 75 11.84 2.60 -5.15
CA THR A 75 12.47 3.52 -4.18
C THR A 75 12.67 4.91 -4.80
N PRO A 76 12.55 6.00 -4.02
CA PRO A 76 12.85 7.36 -4.49
C PRO A 76 14.27 7.48 -5.05
N MET A 77 15.22 6.75 -4.45
CA MET A 77 16.61 6.74 -4.90
C MET A 77 16.77 6.06 -6.26
N ASP A 78 16.11 4.93 -6.49
CA ASP A 78 16.13 4.21 -7.76
C ASP A 78 15.49 5.05 -8.88
N LEU A 79 14.33 5.66 -8.60
CA LEU A 79 13.69 6.60 -9.51
C LEU A 79 14.58 7.82 -9.81
N ALA A 80 15.27 8.35 -8.79
CA ALA A 80 16.18 9.48 -8.95
C ALA A 80 17.39 9.12 -9.83
N MET A 81 17.97 7.93 -9.64
CA MET A 81 19.10 7.48 -10.47
C MET A 81 18.66 7.21 -11.90
N LYS A 82 17.58 6.45 -12.11
CA LYS A 82 17.11 6.04 -13.44
C LYS A 82 16.49 7.20 -14.22
N GLY A 83 15.87 8.16 -13.54
CA GLY A 83 15.30 9.36 -14.14
C GLY A 83 16.25 10.56 -14.23
N TYR A 84 17.47 10.49 -13.66
CA TYR A 84 18.37 11.65 -13.49
C TYR A 84 17.73 12.81 -12.70
N LEU A 85 17.04 12.48 -11.61
CA LEU A 85 16.24 13.41 -10.81
C LEU A 85 16.89 13.69 -9.46
N SER A 86 16.49 14.78 -8.81
CA SER A 86 16.77 14.97 -7.39
C SER A 86 15.89 14.04 -6.54
N GLY A 87 16.46 13.45 -5.48
CA GLY A 87 15.76 12.52 -4.60
C GLY A 87 14.49 13.09 -3.96
N THR A 88 14.46 14.39 -3.66
CA THR A 88 13.26 15.06 -3.12
C THR A 88 12.14 15.16 -4.15
N THR A 89 12.50 15.29 -5.42
CA THR A 89 11.57 15.41 -6.54
C THR A 89 10.99 14.04 -6.90
N ALA A 90 11.85 13.02 -6.91
CA ALA A 90 11.46 11.62 -7.07
C ALA A 90 10.50 11.17 -5.95
N LYS A 91 10.81 11.51 -4.69
CA LYS A 91 9.91 11.25 -3.55
C LYS A 91 8.55 11.90 -3.75
N ARG A 92 8.51 13.21 -4.04
CA ARG A 92 7.25 13.94 -4.25
C ARG A 92 6.41 13.33 -5.38
N TYR A 93 7.06 12.87 -6.44
CA TYR A 93 6.39 12.19 -7.55
C TYR A 93 5.81 10.85 -7.11
N LEU A 94 6.57 10.03 -6.38
CA LEU A 94 6.10 8.75 -5.86
C LEU A 94 4.99 8.90 -4.84
N ASP A 95 5.02 9.92 -3.98
CA ASP A 95 3.92 10.24 -3.05
C ASP A 95 2.63 10.56 -3.82
N ALA A 96 2.73 11.38 -4.88
CA ALA A 96 1.58 11.70 -5.73
C ALA A 96 1.04 10.45 -6.44
N LYS A 97 1.93 9.62 -7.00
CA LYS A 97 1.55 8.37 -7.67
C LYS A 97 1.00 7.33 -6.70
N ALA A 98 1.54 7.24 -5.48
CA ALA A 98 1.00 6.34 -4.45
C ALA A 98 -0.43 6.74 -4.08
N ASN A 99 -0.72 8.03 -3.98
CA ASN A 99 -2.08 8.50 -3.73
C ASN A 99 -3.01 8.23 -4.92
N GLU A 100 -2.53 8.36 -6.16
CA GLU A 100 -3.31 8.11 -7.39
C GLU A 100 -3.62 6.61 -7.60
N PHE A 101 -2.64 5.74 -7.39
CA PHE A 101 -2.73 4.30 -7.66
C PHE A 101 -2.99 3.44 -6.41
N GLY A 102 -3.19 4.05 -5.24
CA GLY A 102 -3.38 3.34 -3.97
C GLY A 102 -2.13 2.56 -3.53
N GLY A 103 -0.94 3.09 -3.81
CA GLY A 103 0.33 2.49 -3.41
C GLY A 103 0.58 2.56 -1.91
N TYR A 104 1.19 1.51 -1.36
CA TYR A 104 1.57 1.43 0.06
C TYR A 104 2.99 1.94 0.27
N ILE A 105 3.20 2.78 1.28
CA ILE A 105 4.51 3.34 1.61
C ILE A 105 5.05 2.64 2.85
N GLN A 106 6.15 1.91 2.70
CA GLN A 106 6.85 1.27 3.79
C GLN A 106 8.11 2.07 4.13
N LYS A 107 8.24 2.48 5.39
CA LYS A 107 9.47 3.11 5.89
C LYS A 107 10.41 2.02 6.39
N THR A 108 11.59 1.92 5.79
CA THR A 108 12.68 1.05 6.25
C THR A 108 13.36 1.68 7.47
N GLN A 109 13.85 0.85 8.41
CA GLN A 109 14.52 1.30 9.64
C GLN A 109 15.74 2.21 9.40
N GLU A 110 16.38 2.10 8.23
CA GLU A 110 17.50 2.96 7.80
C GLU A 110 17.07 4.30 7.18
N GLY A 111 15.78 4.65 7.23
CA GLY A 111 15.26 5.93 6.73
C GLY A 111 14.97 5.96 5.23
N GLY A 112 15.13 4.83 4.53
CA GLY A 112 14.67 4.66 3.15
C GLY A 112 13.16 4.44 3.08
N GLU A 113 12.47 5.12 2.17
CA GLU A 113 11.06 4.90 1.89
C GLU A 113 10.90 4.01 0.65
N VAL A 114 10.15 2.92 0.77
CA VAL A 114 9.86 1.99 -0.32
C VAL A 114 8.37 2.10 -0.67
N TYR A 115 8.08 2.27 -1.95
CA TYR A 115 6.72 2.38 -2.48
C TYR A 115 6.34 1.07 -3.15
N TYR A 116 5.20 0.51 -2.75
CA TYR A 116 4.63 -0.70 -3.33
C TYR A 116 3.37 -0.35 -4.11
N PHE A 117 3.37 -0.69 -5.40
CA PHE A 117 2.27 -0.48 -6.33
C PHE A 117 1.67 -1.82 -6.74
N ILE A 118 0.36 -1.98 -6.58
CA ILE A 118 -0.33 -3.21 -6.97
C ILE A 118 -0.41 -3.28 -8.49
N THR A 119 0.23 -4.28 -9.09
CA THR A 119 0.32 -4.48 -10.54
C THR A 119 -0.31 -5.82 -10.92
N ALA A 120 -0.69 -6.03 -12.18
CA ALA A 120 -1.28 -7.31 -12.64
C ALA A 120 -0.38 -8.53 -12.36
N SER A 121 0.95 -8.36 -12.34
CA SER A 121 1.91 -9.40 -11.96
C SER A 121 1.87 -9.74 -10.46
N THR A 122 1.77 -8.74 -9.58
CA THR A 122 1.62 -8.98 -8.14
C THR A 122 0.24 -9.54 -7.79
N LEU A 123 -0.78 -9.18 -8.58
CA LEU A 123 -2.13 -9.69 -8.41
C LEU A 123 -2.25 -11.13 -8.93
N GLY A 124 -1.55 -11.45 -10.02
CA GLY A 124 -1.43 -12.80 -10.57
C GLY A 124 -0.88 -13.77 -9.55
N ASP A 125 0.27 -13.48 -8.93
CA ASP A 125 0.88 -14.32 -7.89
C ASP A 125 -0.04 -14.57 -6.67
N ILE A 126 -0.81 -13.56 -6.26
CA ILE A 126 -1.77 -13.67 -5.15
C ILE A 126 -2.96 -14.58 -5.51
N PHE A 127 -3.41 -14.58 -6.78
CA PHE A 127 -4.50 -15.43 -7.24
C PHE A 127 -4.03 -16.84 -7.64
N ASP A 128 -2.83 -16.98 -8.22
CA ASP A 128 -2.17 -18.24 -8.58
C ASP A 128 -1.72 -19.05 -7.35
N SER A 129 -1.52 -18.39 -6.20
CA SER A 129 -1.23 -19.07 -4.92
C SER A 129 -2.35 -20.01 -4.42
N SER A 130 -3.44 -20.16 -5.18
CA SER A 130 -4.51 -21.13 -4.94
C SER A 130 -4.31 -22.46 -5.70
N GLU A 131 -3.32 -22.54 -6.59
CA GLU A 131 -2.96 -23.73 -7.36
C GLU A 131 -1.55 -24.17 -6.92
N PRO A 132 -1.34 -25.47 -6.60
CA PRO A 132 -0.03 -25.94 -6.12
C PRO A 132 1.04 -25.67 -7.18
N PRO A 133 2.29 -25.35 -6.79
CA PRO A 133 3.31 -24.90 -7.72
C PRO A 133 3.65 -26.02 -8.69
N GLU A 134 3.16 -25.94 -9.92
CA GLU A 134 3.87 -26.55 -11.04
C GLU A 134 5.18 -25.77 -11.21
N GLU A 135 6.29 -26.46 -11.00
CA GLU A 135 7.63 -26.01 -11.35
C GLU A 135 7.68 -25.64 -12.85
N LEU A 136 7.35 -24.39 -13.19
CA LEU A 136 7.49 -23.88 -14.55
C LEU A 136 8.94 -23.52 -14.82
N SER A 137 9.63 -24.55 -15.29
CA SER A 137 10.82 -24.53 -16.13
C SER A 137 10.96 -23.24 -16.96
N THR A 138 12.03 -22.52 -16.67
CA THR A 138 12.58 -21.43 -17.45
C THR A 138 12.98 -21.89 -18.85
N GLN A 139 12.27 -21.50 -19.91
CA GLN A 139 12.86 -21.27 -21.24
C GLN A 139 12.10 -20.20 -22.04
N PRO A 140 12.80 -19.27 -22.72
CA PRO A 140 12.19 -18.26 -23.58
C PRO A 140 11.96 -18.85 -24.98
N LEU A 141 10.75 -18.74 -25.52
CA LEU A 141 10.52 -19.04 -26.93
C LEU A 141 9.76 -17.90 -27.62
N ASN A 142 10.56 -16.97 -28.10
CA ASN A 142 10.33 -16.15 -29.27
C ASN A 142 9.66 -17.00 -30.37
N THR A 143 8.50 -16.57 -30.88
CA THR A 143 8.16 -16.52 -32.32
C THR A 143 6.76 -15.93 -32.52
N THR A 144 6.75 -14.79 -33.17
CA THR A 144 5.65 -14.15 -33.89
C THR A 144 4.93 -15.13 -34.83
N ALA A 145 3.60 -15.18 -34.84
CA ALA A 145 2.79 -15.16 -36.08
C ALA A 145 1.28 -15.39 -35.86
N THR A 146 0.51 -14.51 -36.50
CA THR A 146 -0.77 -14.73 -37.20
C THR A 146 -2.05 -15.06 -36.43
N LEU A 147 -2.88 -14.02 -36.34
CA LEU A 147 -4.32 -14.00 -36.58
C LEU A 147 -4.74 -15.00 -37.68
N GLY A 148 -5.67 -15.90 -37.38
CA GLY A 148 -6.18 -16.91 -38.33
C GLY A 148 -7.33 -17.71 -37.74
N GLU A 149 -8.50 -17.55 -38.35
CA GLU A 149 -9.79 -18.15 -38.03
C GLU A 149 -9.84 -19.65 -38.35
N ALA A 150 -10.64 -20.43 -37.59
CA ALA A 150 -11.49 -21.57 -38.05
C ALA A 150 -11.84 -22.47 -36.84
N GLN A 151 -13.07 -22.47 -36.33
CA GLN A 151 -14.26 -23.20 -36.81
C GLN A 151 -14.18 -24.74 -36.77
N TRP A 152 -14.92 -25.29 -35.79
CA TRP A 152 -15.66 -26.56 -35.74
C TRP A 152 -14.93 -27.90 -35.97
N GLN A 153 -14.95 -28.78 -34.95
CA GLN A 153 -15.70 -30.03 -35.08
C GLN A 153 -16.02 -30.69 -33.72
N LYS A 154 -17.31 -31.00 -33.55
CA LYS A 154 -17.93 -31.73 -32.43
C LYS A 154 -18.58 -32.98 -33.03
N GLN A 155 -18.69 -34.05 -32.22
CA GLN A 155 -19.36 -35.34 -32.44
C GLN A 155 -18.54 -36.40 -33.20
N SER A 156 -18.55 -37.69 -32.88
CA SER A 156 -19.12 -38.51 -31.80
C SER A 156 -18.72 -39.94 -32.16
N LEU A 157 -18.17 -40.77 -31.26
CA LEU A 157 -18.15 -42.23 -31.43
C LEU A 157 -18.10 -42.97 -30.06
N LEU A 158 -19.27 -43.54 -29.72
CA LEU A 158 -19.56 -44.74 -28.89
C LEU A 158 -18.40 -45.50 -28.19
N ALA A 159 -18.47 -45.60 -26.84
CA ALA A 159 -18.37 -46.85 -26.05
C ALA A 159 -18.55 -46.59 -24.52
N PRO A 160 -19.41 -47.34 -23.79
CA PRO A 160 -19.43 -47.42 -22.32
C PRO A 160 -18.81 -48.75 -21.79
N PRO A 161 -18.81 -49.00 -20.46
CA PRO A 161 -17.76 -48.87 -19.42
C PRO A 161 -16.95 -50.21 -19.20
N PRO A 162 -16.08 -50.46 -18.16
CA PRO A 162 -16.51 -50.72 -16.77
C PRO A 162 -15.38 -50.42 -15.69
N PRO A 163 -15.35 -50.96 -14.45
CA PRO A 163 -15.35 -50.17 -13.19
C PRO A 163 -14.07 -50.32 -12.31
N GLN A 164 -13.83 -49.33 -11.42
CA GLN A 164 -13.20 -49.34 -10.07
C GLN A 164 -11.90 -50.17 -9.81
N PRO A 165 -10.94 -49.65 -9.01
CA PRO A 165 -11.07 -49.82 -7.55
C PRO A 165 -10.75 -48.54 -6.73
N VAL A 166 -11.60 -48.32 -5.72
CA VAL A 166 -11.29 -47.59 -4.50
C VAL A 166 -10.46 -48.49 -3.58
N GLU A 167 -9.18 -48.20 -3.38
CA GLU A 167 -8.32 -48.64 -2.25
C GLU A 167 -6.90 -48.09 -2.56
N SER A 168 -6.12 -47.47 -1.68
CA SER A 168 -6.00 -47.58 -0.22
C SER A 168 -5.19 -46.38 0.27
N ALA A 169 -5.48 -45.87 1.48
CA ALA A 169 -4.42 -45.28 2.28
C ALA A 169 -3.35 -46.36 2.53
N PRO A 170 -2.06 -46.01 2.46
CA PRO A 170 -1.34 -45.97 3.73
C PRO A 170 -0.42 -44.76 3.85
N GLN A 171 -0.37 -44.24 5.08
CA GLN A 171 0.75 -43.45 5.58
C GLN A 171 2.08 -44.14 5.23
N SER A 172 3.00 -43.41 4.61
CA SER A 172 4.43 -43.63 4.79
C SER A 172 5.14 -42.30 4.94
N GLU A 173 5.47 -42.11 6.20
CA GLU A 173 6.39 -41.21 6.85
C GLU A 173 7.74 -40.99 6.13
N ALA A 174 8.23 -39.75 6.32
CA ALA A 174 9.59 -39.23 6.19
C ALA A 174 9.99 -38.52 4.87
N PRO A 175 10.84 -37.49 4.93
CA PRO A 175 10.85 -36.34 5.84
C PRO A 175 10.85 -35.00 5.05
N PRO A 176 10.23 -33.90 5.53
CA PRO A 176 10.36 -32.61 4.85
C PRO A 176 11.77 -32.02 5.06
N PRO A 177 12.46 -31.59 3.98
CA PRO A 177 13.74 -30.86 4.06
C PRO A 177 13.53 -29.44 4.64
N PRO A 178 14.61 -28.76 5.05
CA PRO A 178 14.69 -28.07 6.34
C PRO A 178 13.82 -26.81 6.43
N HIS A 179 13.09 -26.75 7.54
CA HIS A 179 12.48 -25.55 8.10
C HIS A 179 13.54 -24.45 8.31
N GLN A 180 13.67 -23.52 7.37
CA GLN A 180 14.41 -22.28 7.65
C GLN A 180 13.78 -21.00 7.08
N LYS A 181 12.73 -21.08 6.26
CA LYS A 181 12.04 -19.90 5.70
C LYS A 181 10.75 -19.47 6.43
N VAL A 182 10.18 -20.32 7.29
CA VAL A 182 8.88 -20.03 7.94
C VAL A 182 9.04 -19.26 9.27
N LYS A 183 10.19 -19.35 9.95
CA LYS A 183 10.36 -18.68 11.25
C LYS A 183 10.40 -17.15 11.15
N GLN A 184 10.87 -16.59 10.03
CA GLN A 184 11.03 -15.15 9.89
C GLN A 184 9.71 -14.39 9.70
N SER A 185 8.68 -14.98 9.07
CA SER A 185 7.37 -14.30 8.97
C SER A 185 6.58 -14.40 10.27
N LEU A 186 6.70 -15.50 11.02
CA LEU A 186 5.92 -15.73 12.22
C LEU A 186 6.31 -14.81 13.39
N GLU A 187 7.61 -14.58 13.61
CA GLU A 187 8.09 -13.60 14.60
C GLU A 187 7.80 -12.15 14.19
N GLN A 188 7.86 -11.85 12.88
CA GLN A 188 7.49 -10.53 12.36
C GLN A 188 5.98 -10.27 12.45
N GLN A 189 5.15 -11.30 12.34
CA GLN A 189 3.68 -11.19 12.47
C GLN A 189 3.21 -11.16 13.94
N LEU A 190 3.98 -11.75 14.86
CA LEU A 190 3.77 -11.60 16.31
C LEU A 190 4.14 -10.20 16.83
N LEU A 191 5.01 -9.46 16.13
CA LEU A 191 5.33 -8.06 16.43
C LEU A 191 4.17 -7.08 16.17
N PHE A 192 3.15 -7.48 15.39
CA PHE A 192 2.05 -6.59 15.01
C PHE A 192 0.83 -6.64 15.94
N GLY A 193 0.80 -7.55 16.93
CA GLY A 193 -0.28 -7.60 17.94
C GLY A 193 -1.69 -7.86 17.40
N SER A 194 -1.88 -7.99 16.09
CA SER A 194 -3.15 -8.30 15.44
C SER A 194 -2.93 -9.23 14.26
N LEU A 195 -3.77 -10.26 14.15
CA LEU A 195 -3.78 -11.24 13.07
C LEU A 195 -5.04 -11.08 12.23
N ILE A 196 -4.92 -11.21 10.91
CA ILE A 196 -6.11 -11.27 10.03
C ILE A 196 -6.73 -12.68 10.05
N GLN A 197 -7.99 -12.80 9.61
CA GLN A 197 -8.75 -14.06 9.65
C GLN A 197 -8.04 -15.24 8.97
N SER A 198 -7.40 -15.03 7.82
CA SER A 198 -6.65 -16.06 7.10
C SER A 198 -5.38 -16.50 7.85
N GLU A 199 -4.76 -15.59 8.62
CA GLU A 199 -3.55 -15.88 9.39
C GLU A 199 -3.87 -16.62 10.67
N LEU A 200 -4.90 -16.19 11.40
CA LEU A 200 -5.38 -16.94 12.56
C LEU A 200 -5.84 -18.33 12.15
N ALA A 201 -6.52 -18.47 11.00
CA ALA A 201 -6.95 -19.75 10.48
C ALA A 201 -5.76 -20.69 10.17
N LYS A 202 -4.69 -20.16 9.56
CA LYS A 202 -3.45 -20.92 9.33
C LYS A 202 -2.81 -21.36 10.65
N ARG A 203 -2.78 -20.47 11.65
CA ARG A 203 -2.20 -20.72 12.98
C ARG A 203 -2.95 -21.81 13.76
N LEU A 204 -4.27 -21.77 13.72
CA LEU A 204 -5.15 -22.75 14.37
C LEU A 204 -5.33 -24.04 13.54
N ASN A 205 -4.69 -24.14 12.37
CA ASN A 205 -4.84 -25.22 11.40
C ASN A 205 -6.32 -25.52 11.04
N VAL A 206 -7.10 -24.47 10.81
CA VAL A 206 -8.51 -24.55 10.40
C VAL A 206 -8.79 -23.72 9.15
N TYR A 207 -9.94 -23.94 8.51
CA TYR A 207 -10.39 -23.08 7.42
C TYR A 207 -10.78 -21.69 7.92
N SER A 208 -10.50 -20.67 7.11
CA SER A 208 -10.87 -19.27 7.39
C SER A 208 -12.37 -19.11 7.62
N SER A 209 -13.21 -19.89 6.94
CA SER A 209 -14.67 -19.90 7.11
C SER A 209 -15.11 -20.38 8.50
N THR A 210 -14.36 -21.28 9.14
CA THR A 210 -14.63 -21.75 10.51
C THR A 210 -14.38 -20.64 11.52
N VAL A 211 -13.26 -19.94 11.36
CA VAL A 211 -12.92 -18.76 12.19
C VAL A 211 -13.95 -17.65 11.99
N TYR A 212 -14.35 -17.36 10.74
CA TYR A 212 -15.40 -16.39 10.45
C TYR A 212 -16.69 -16.71 11.21
N LYS A 213 -17.16 -17.96 11.13
CA LYS A 213 -18.43 -18.34 11.77
C LYS A 213 -18.38 -18.23 13.29
N ARG A 214 -17.25 -18.56 13.90
CA ARG A 214 -17.11 -18.63 15.37
C ARG A 214 -16.59 -17.35 16.02
N ARG A 215 -16.13 -16.36 15.25
CA ARG A 215 -15.50 -15.14 15.79
C ARG A 215 -16.37 -14.31 16.75
N ASN A 216 -17.70 -14.51 16.68
CA ASN A 216 -18.69 -13.84 17.52
C ASN A 216 -19.23 -14.75 18.64
N ASP A 217 -18.71 -15.98 18.76
CA ASP A 217 -19.12 -16.91 19.81
C ASP A 217 -18.49 -16.48 21.14
N PRO A 218 -19.20 -16.59 22.28
CA PRO A 218 -18.65 -16.24 23.59
C PRO A 218 -17.46 -17.13 23.99
N ASP A 219 -17.42 -18.37 23.50
CA ASP A 219 -16.36 -19.35 23.77
C ASP A 219 -15.20 -19.27 22.77
N PHE A 220 -15.18 -18.27 21.91
CA PHE A 220 -14.18 -18.15 20.83
C PHE A 220 -12.75 -18.05 21.37
N SER A 221 -12.54 -17.30 22.45
CA SER A 221 -11.24 -17.11 23.09
C SER A 221 -10.67 -18.44 23.62
N GLU A 222 -11.49 -19.25 24.29
CA GLU A 222 -11.10 -20.57 24.80
C GLU A 222 -10.87 -21.58 23.68
N TRP A 223 -11.70 -21.53 22.64
CA TRP A 223 -11.56 -22.38 21.46
C TRP A 223 -10.24 -22.11 20.72
N CYS A 224 -9.87 -20.83 20.57
CA CYS A 224 -8.59 -20.46 20.00
C CYS A 224 -7.44 -20.95 20.89
N ARG A 225 -7.50 -20.72 22.20
CA ARG A 225 -6.49 -21.18 23.17
C ARG A 225 -6.21 -22.68 23.07
N ASN A 226 -7.23 -23.50 22.90
CA ASN A 226 -7.09 -24.97 22.79
C ASN A 226 -6.52 -25.43 21.44
N LYS A 227 -6.65 -24.61 20.40
CA LYS A 227 -6.20 -24.92 19.03
C LYS A 227 -4.87 -24.26 18.67
N ASP A 228 -4.49 -23.23 19.41
CA ASP A 228 -3.28 -22.47 19.19
C ASP A 228 -2.05 -23.22 19.71
N PRO A 229 -0.98 -23.36 18.91
CA PRO A 229 0.24 -24.05 19.34
C PRO A 229 0.94 -23.34 20.50
N ASP A 230 0.74 -22.03 20.66
CA ASP A 230 1.31 -21.25 21.77
C ASP A 230 0.31 -21.04 22.92
N GLY A 231 -0.89 -21.63 22.83
CA GLY A 231 -1.93 -21.50 23.86
C GLY A 231 -2.45 -20.08 24.03
N ILE A 232 -2.46 -19.27 22.98
CA ILE A 232 -2.93 -17.88 23.02
C ILE A 232 -4.44 -17.82 22.78
N ALA A 233 -5.16 -17.10 23.64
CA ALA A 233 -6.57 -16.77 23.43
C ALA A 233 -6.67 -15.58 22.46
N TRP A 234 -7.56 -15.65 21.48
CA TRP A 234 -7.73 -14.62 20.46
C TRP A 234 -9.14 -14.03 20.51
N MET A 235 -9.26 -12.71 20.39
CA MET A 235 -10.54 -12.00 20.34
C MET A 235 -10.68 -11.21 19.04
N TYR A 236 -11.86 -11.25 18.44
CA TYR A 236 -12.17 -10.50 17.23
C TYR A 236 -12.59 -9.06 17.54
N SER A 237 -11.99 -8.09 16.85
CA SER A 237 -12.41 -6.69 16.88
C SER A 237 -13.18 -6.32 15.61
N GLU A 238 -14.46 -5.99 15.75
CA GLU A 238 -15.27 -5.51 14.61
C GLU A 238 -14.76 -4.20 13.99
N LYS A 239 -14.07 -3.37 14.79
CA LYS A 239 -13.59 -2.05 14.36
C LYS A 239 -12.43 -2.14 13.36
N THR A 240 -11.53 -3.10 13.57
CA THR A 240 -10.33 -3.30 12.73
C THR A 240 -10.45 -4.52 11.83
N LYS A 241 -11.45 -5.39 12.05
CA LYS A 241 -11.61 -6.69 11.38
C LYS A 241 -10.40 -7.63 11.60
N GLU A 242 -9.73 -7.47 12.73
CA GLU A 242 -8.52 -8.22 13.11
C GLU A 242 -8.73 -8.94 14.44
N PHE A 243 -7.89 -9.94 14.68
CA PHE A 243 -7.86 -10.75 15.89
C PHE A 243 -6.70 -10.35 16.78
N PHE A 244 -6.97 -10.07 18.05
CA PHE A 244 -5.98 -9.64 19.03
C PHE A 244 -5.76 -10.73 20.08
N PRO A 245 -4.51 -10.92 20.56
CA PRO A 245 -4.24 -11.82 21.66
C PRO A 245 -4.85 -11.24 22.95
N VAL A 246 -5.53 -12.08 23.70
CA VAL A 246 -6.06 -11.79 25.03
C VAL A 246 -5.14 -12.50 26.02
N GLU A 247 -4.26 -11.75 26.67
CA GLU A 247 -3.51 -12.22 27.83
C GLU A 247 -4.45 -12.09 29.05
N GLU A 248 -4.91 -13.21 29.59
CA GLU A 248 -5.46 -13.25 30.94
C GLU A 248 -4.27 -13.41 31.90
N ASP A 249 -4.07 -12.43 32.80
CA ASP A 249 -3.11 -12.47 33.91
C ASP A 249 -3.34 -13.66 34.86
#